data_AF-A0A812KT71-F1
#
_entry.id   AF-A0A812KT71-F1
#
_cell.length_a   1.000
_cell.length_b   1.000
_cell.length_c   1.000
_cell.angle_alpha   90.00
_cell.angle_beta   90.00
_cell.angle_gamma   90.00
#
_symmetry.space_group_name_H-M   'P 1'
#
loop_
_entity.id
_entity.type
_entity.pdbx_description
1 polymer ?
#
loop_
_entity_poly.entity_id
_entity_poly.type
_entity_poly.pdbx_seq_one_letter_code
_entity_poly.pdbx_strand_id
1 'polypeptide(L)'
;MARVLSAALALGSLGFCLGDAVEADCKEGDGQGLAFIQAKAVAREPPAKAPVEYHWGSGRGNFPQYGVSPATFSPKLSKQIAWTWSHPMGRFATLTYGTAIDHMRNIYLSGADGVRKFDESGKQLW
;
A
#
# COMPACT_ATOMS: atom_id res chain seq x y z
N MET A 1 -16.48 -22.62 77.35
CA MET A 1 -15.07 -22.94 77.06
C MET A 1 -14.59 -21.98 75.97
N ALA A 2 -13.87 -20.94 76.36
CA ALA A 2 -13.38 -19.89 75.49
C ALA A 2 -12.04 -20.31 74.85
N ARG A 3 -11.89 -20.16 73.54
CA ARG A 3 -10.60 -20.27 72.84
C ARG A 3 -10.22 -18.91 72.29
N VAL A 4 -9.18 -18.35 72.91
CA VAL A 4 -8.41 -17.19 72.46
C VAL A 4 -7.55 -17.67 71.27
N LEU A 5 -7.60 -16.96 70.14
CA LEU A 5 -6.68 -17.15 69.03
C LEU A 5 -5.96 -15.83 68.76
N SER A 6 -4.65 -15.87 68.97
CA SER A 6 -3.70 -14.78 68.87
C SER A 6 -3.52 -14.28 67.44
N ALA A 7 -3.35 -12.95 67.34
CA ALA A 7 -2.94 -12.25 66.15
C ALA A 7 -1.49 -12.56 65.76
N ALA A 8 -1.24 -12.66 64.45
CA ALA A 8 0.10 -12.54 63.88
C ALA A 8 0.07 -11.39 62.87
N LEU A 9 0.72 -10.27 63.21
CA LEU A 9 1.08 -9.20 62.29
C LEU A 9 2.19 -9.72 61.37
N ALA A 10 1.94 -9.75 60.06
CA ALA A 10 3.00 -9.83 59.06
C ALA A 10 3.27 -8.41 58.54
N LEU A 11 4.43 -7.84 58.93
CA LEU A 11 5.01 -6.67 58.28
C LEU A 11 5.51 -7.10 56.90
N GLY A 12 4.74 -6.80 55.85
CA GLY A 12 5.20 -6.86 54.47
C GLY A 12 5.98 -5.60 54.14
N SER A 13 7.28 -5.73 53.89
CA SER A 13 8.17 -4.65 53.48
C SER A 13 7.75 -4.08 52.11
N LEU A 14 7.57 -2.76 52.04
CA LEU A 14 7.56 -2.01 50.79
C LEU A 14 8.98 -2.02 50.20
N GLY A 15 9.24 -2.95 49.29
CA GLY A 15 10.40 -2.91 48.41
C GLY A 15 10.20 -1.84 47.35
N PHE A 16 10.90 -0.71 47.50
CA PHE A 16 11.12 0.25 46.42
C PHE A 16 11.99 -0.39 45.35
N CYS A 17 11.41 -0.76 44.21
CA CYS A 17 12.16 -1.02 42.98
C CYS A 17 12.38 0.32 42.25
N LEU A 18 13.42 1.04 42.65
CA LEU A 18 14.12 2.00 41.79
C LEU A 18 15.27 1.22 41.14
N GLY A 19 15.04 0.70 39.94
CA GLY A 19 15.99 -0.10 39.17
C GLY A 19 15.56 -0.14 37.71
N ASP A 20 16.53 -0.06 36.81
CA ASP A 20 16.42 0.36 35.42
C ASP A 20 15.38 -0.37 34.57
N ALA A 21 14.59 0.43 33.85
CA ALA A 21 13.61 -0.02 32.89
C ALA A 21 14.27 -0.34 31.53
N VAL A 22 15.08 -1.39 31.41
CA VAL A 22 15.37 -2.03 30.10
C VAL A 22 15.73 -3.50 30.33
N GLU A 23 14.73 -4.34 30.57
CA GLU A 23 14.72 -5.74 30.12
C GLU A 23 13.32 -6.30 30.39
N ALA A 24 12.39 -5.90 29.53
CA ALA A 24 11.11 -6.57 29.44
C ALA A 24 11.34 -7.93 28.77
N ASP A 25 11.44 -8.93 29.63
CA ASP A 25 11.02 -10.32 29.46
C ASP A 25 10.04 -10.50 28.27
N CYS A 26 10.57 -10.81 27.08
CA CYS A 26 9.78 -11.23 25.93
C CYS A 26 9.25 -12.64 26.21
N LYS A 27 8.23 -12.73 27.07
CA LYS A 27 7.46 -13.97 27.21
C LYS A 27 6.75 -14.25 25.90
N GLU A 28 7.23 -15.32 25.29
CA GLU A 28 6.64 -16.16 24.26
C GLU A 28 5.11 -16.21 24.38
N GLY A 29 4.48 -15.26 23.71
CA GLY A 29 3.05 -15.01 23.75
C GLY A 29 2.70 -14.23 22.51
N ASP A 30 2.08 -14.94 21.55
CA ASP A 30 1.43 -14.41 20.35
C ASP A 30 2.24 -14.43 19.04
N GLY A 31 2.47 -15.64 18.54
CA GLY A 31 3.03 -15.94 17.21
C GLY A 31 2.14 -15.58 16.01
N GLN A 32 1.11 -14.76 16.17
CA GLN A 32 0.25 -14.31 15.06
C GLN A 32 0.67 -12.96 14.46
N GLY A 33 1.47 -12.15 15.15
CA GLY A 33 1.89 -10.82 14.68
C GLY A 33 2.97 -10.84 13.57
N LEU A 34 3.78 -11.89 13.49
CA LEU A 34 4.89 -11.99 12.53
C LEU A 34 4.46 -12.49 11.13
N ALA A 35 3.33 -13.18 11.03
CA ALA A 35 2.82 -13.68 9.75
C ALA A 35 2.42 -12.56 8.77
N PHE A 36 2.04 -11.38 9.28
CA PHE A 36 1.66 -10.24 8.44
C PHE A 36 2.85 -9.49 7.83
N ILE A 37 4.02 -9.49 8.48
CA ILE A 37 5.20 -8.79 7.96
C ILE A 37 5.96 -9.67 6.93
N GLN A 38 5.83 -11.00 7.02
CA GLN A 38 6.43 -11.92 6.05
C GLN A 38 5.64 -12.05 4.73
N ALA A 39 4.42 -11.52 4.64
CA ALA A 39 3.67 -11.46 3.39
C ALA A 39 4.36 -10.61 2.29
N LYS A 40 5.40 -9.84 2.63
CA LYS A 40 6.18 -9.05 1.66
C LYS A 40 7.31 -9.80 0.94
N ALA A 41 7.66 -11.03 1.34
CA ALA A 41 8.81 -11.72 0.76
C ALA A 41 8.45 -12.70 -0.38
N VAL A 42 7.24 -13.26 -0.39
CA VAL A 42 6.86 -14.33 -1.34
C VAL A 42 6.44 -13.78 -2.72
N ALA A 43 6.13 -12.48 -2.84
CA ALA A 43 5.73 -11.85 -4.10
C ALA A 43 6.90 -11.53 -5.06
N ARG A 44 8.11 -12.07 -4.82
CA ARG A 44 9.33 -11.73 -5.56
C ARG A 44 10.03 -12.90 -6.23
N GLU A 45 9.36 -14.04 -6.41
CA GLU A 45 9.86 -14.98 -7.41
C GLU A 45 9.71 -14.34 -8.79
N PRO A 46 10.81 -14.13 -9.54
CA PRO A 46 10.70 -13.63 -10.89
C PRO A 46 9.85 -14.65 -11.67
N PRO A 47 8.80 -14.20 -12.38
CA PRO A 47 8.00 -15.11 -13.17
C PRO A 47 8.92 -15.90 -14.10
N ALA A 48 8.61 -17.19 -14.32
CA ALA A 48 9.33 -18.06 -15.27
C ALA A 48 9.37 -17.50 -16.71
N LYS A 49 8.63 -16.42 -16.96
CA LYS A 49 8.58 -15.65 -18.19
C LYS A 49 9.23 -14.29 -17.93
N ALA A 50 10.07 -13.82 -18.85
CA ALA A 50 10.64 -12.47 -18.78
C ALA A 50 9.54 -11.45 -18.41
N PRO A 51 9.82 -10.52 -17.49
CA PRO A 51 8.81 -9.57 -17.03
C PRO A 51 8.29 -8.79 -18.24
N VAL A 52 6.98 -8.81 -18.42
CA VAL A 52 6.33 -8.00 -19.46
C VAL A 52 6.63 -6.54 -19.14
N GLU A 53 7.29 -5.84 -20.04
CA GLU A 53 7.63 -4.43 -19.86
C GLU A 53 6.38 -3.58 -20.11
N TYR A 54 5.93 -2.89 -19.06
CA TYR A 54 4.80 -1.96 -19.13
C TYR A 54 5.29 -0.58 -19.55
N HIS A 55 4.55 0.09 -20.45
CA HIS A 55 4.85 1.48 -20.80
C HIS A 55 4.73 2.42 -19.59
N TRP A 56 3.78 2.15 -18.69
CA TRP A 56 3.58 2.91 -17.44
C TRP A 56 2.88 2.04 -16.39
N GLY A 57 3.63 1.20 -15.67
CA GLY A 57 3.08 0.11 -14.84
C GLY A 57 2.37 0.52 -13.56
N SER A 58 2.35 1.80 -13.17
CA SER A 58 1.63 2.26 -11.97
C SER A 58 1.09 3.67 -12.16
N GLY A 59 0.19 4.10 -11.26
CA GLY A 59 -0.31 5.48 -11.18
C GLY A 59 0.78 6.55 -11.07
N ARG A 60 2.01 6.17 -10.69
CA ARG A 60 3.18 7.04 -10.56
C ARG A 60 4.26 6.78 -11.60
N GLY A 61 4.03 5.87 -12.55
CA GLY A 61 5.02 5.45 -13.54
C GLY A 61 5.80 4.22 -13.15
N ASN A 62 6.96 4.04 -13.78
CA ASN A 62 7.76 2.82 -13.65
C ASN A 62 8.80 2.96 -12.54
N PHE A 63 9.01 1.89 -11.77
CA PHE A 63 10.18 1.80 -10.90
C PHE A 63 11.45 1.65 -11.76
N PRO A 64 12.59 2.28 -11.42
CA PRO A 64 12.82 3.13 -10.24
C PRO A 64 12.47 4.62 -10.43
N GLN A 65 12.12 5.05 -11.64
CA GLN A 65 11.95 6.44 -12.02
C GLN A 65 10.47 6.83 -12.08
N TYR A 66 9.88 7.10 -10.92
CA TYR A 66 8.51 7.59 -10.84
C TYR A 66 8.38 9.00 -11.41
N GLY A 67 7.26 9.28 -12.07
CA GLY A 67 6.91 10.60 -12.62
C GLY A 67 7.73 11.01 -13.84
N VAL A 68 8.60 10.14 -14.36
CA VAL A 68 9.44 10.43 -15.53
C VAL A 68 9.17 9.41 -16.62
N SER A 69 8.89 9.90 -17.83
CA SER A 69 8.80 9.06 -19.03
C SER A 69 10.13 9.13 -19.79
N PRO A 70 10.66 8.00 -20.29
CA PRO A 70 11.81 8.01 -21.18
C PRO A 70 11.45 8.52 -22.59
N ALA A 71 10.17 8.67 -22.90
CA ALA A 71 9.72 9.12 -24.21
C ALA A 71 10.07 10.60 -24.43
N THR A 72 10.79 10.89 -25.52
CA THR A 72 11.04 12.26 -25.97
C THR A 72 9.82 12.83 -26.68
N PHE A 73 9.30 13.95 -26.18
CA PHE A 73 8.12 14.61 -26.72
C PHE A 73 8.47 15.76 -27.66
N SER A 74 7.72 15.91 -28.77
CA SER A 74 7.88 17.05 -29.70
C SER A 74 6.96 18.19 -29.30
N PRO A 75 7.43 19.45 -29.17
CA PRO A 75 6.69 20.55 -28.52
C PRO A 75 5.39 21.00 -29.23
N LYS A 76 5.05 20.43 -30.39
CA LYS A 76 3.86 20.80 -31.17
C LYS A 76 2.61 20.01 -30.72
N LEU A 77 2.10 20.36 -29.53
CA LEU A 77 0.93 19.74 -28.89
C LEU A 77 -0.36 19.79 -29.73
N SER A 78 -0.55 20.85 -30.53
CA SER A 78 -1.80 21.07 -31.28
C SER A 78 -2.08 20.02 -32.36
N LYS A 79 -1.08 19.23 -32.77
CA LYS A 79 -1.24 18.13 -33.73
C LYS A 79 -1.21 16.75 -33.08
N GLN A 80 -1.13 16.68 -31.74
CA GLN A 80 -0.79 15.46 -31.01
C GLN A 80 -1.82 15.04 -29.97
N ILE A 81 -2.88 15.83 -29.75
CA ILE A 81 -4.04 15.36 -29.00
C ILE A 81 -4.75 14.33 -29.86
N ALA A 82 -4.64 13.05 -29.49
CA ALA A 82 -5.31 11.96 -30.19
C ALA A 82 -6.80 11.90 -29.84
N TRP A 83 -7.14 12.06 -28.56
CA TRP A 83 -8.51 11.98 -28.06
C TRP A 83 -8.61 12.61 -26.67
N THR A 84 -9.85 12.84 -26.23
CA THR A 84 -10.19 13.25 -24.87
C THR A 84 -11.35 12.43 -24.36
N TRP A 85 -11.41 12.24 -23.05
CA TRP A 85 -12.54 11.59 -22.38
C TRP A 85 -13.10 12.53 -21.31
N SER A 86 -14.42 12.52 -21.16
CA SER A 86 -15.12 13.27 -20.12
C SER A 86 -16.05 12.34 -19.36
N HIS A 87 -16.09 12.49 -18.04
CA HIS A 87 -16.97 11.69 -17.20
C HIS A 87 -18.43 11.93 -17.59
N PRO A 88 -19.28 10.88 -17.73
CA PRO A 88 -20.66 11.02 -18.22
C PRO A 88 -21.55 11.88 -17.31
N MET A 89 -21.29 11.90 -16.01
CA MET A 89 -21.97 12.76 -15.04
C MET A 89 -21.40 14.20 -14.95
N GLY A 90 -20.46 14.56 -15.82
CA GLY A 90 -19.85 15.89 -15.87
C GLY A 90 -18.50 16.02 -15.15
N ARG A 91 -17.91 17.22 -15.25
CA ARG A 91 -16.51 17.52 -14.89
C ARG A 91 -16.11 17.18 -13.45
N PHE A 92 -17.03 17.25 -12.50
CA PHE A 92 -16.77 17.11 -11.06
C PHE A 92 -17.37 15.86 -10.44
N ALA A 93 -17.71 14.87 -11.27
CA ALA A 93 -18.38 13.66 -10.81
C ALA A 93 -17.47 12.71 -9.99
N THR A 94 -16.15 12.78 -10.16
CA THR A 94 -15.19 11.92 -9.46
C THR A 94 -13.84 12.60 -9.29
N LEU A 95 -12.99 12.03 -8.44
CA LEU A 95 -11.59 12.40 -8.26
C LEU A 95 -10.70 11.32 -8.89
N THR A 96 -9.76 11.72 -9.76
CA THR A 96 -8.80 10.80 -10.35
C THR A 96 -7.54 10.70 -9.49
N TYR A 97 -6.95 9.50 -9.40
CA TYR A 97 -5.75 9.26 -8.59
C TYR A 97 -4.48 9.15 -9.44
N GLY A 98 -4.53 8.31 -10.47
CA GLY A 98 -3.43 8.11 -11.39
C GLY A 98 -3.82 7.19 -12.55
N THR A 99 -2.91 7.08 -13.50
CA THR A 99 -3.09 6.27 -14.70
C THR A 99 -2.00 5.22 -14.82
N ALA A 100 -2.33 4.07 -15.40
CA ALA A 100 -1.36 3.07 -15.83
C ALA A 100 -1.53 2.77 -17.32
N ILE A 101 -0.46 2.36 -17.98
CA ILE A 101 -0.42 1.99 -19.39
C ILE A 101 0.22 0.62 -19.51
N ASP A 102 -0.52 -0.35 -20.05
CA ASP A 102 -0.01 -1.69 -20.28
C ASP A 102 0.85 -1.82 -21.54
N HIS A 103 1.44 -3.01 -21.72
CA HIS A 103 2.25 -3.36 -22.89
C HIS A 103 1.47 -3.33 -24.22
N MET A 104 0.14 -3.29 -24.18
CA MET A 104 -0.74 -3.15 -25.35
C MET A 104 -1.24 -1.71 -25.52
N ARG A 105 -0.68 -0.75 -24.78
CA ARG A 105 -1.09 0.66 -24.76
C ARG A 105 -2.54 0.90 -24.32
N ASN A 106 -3.14 -0.05 -23.58
CA ASN A 106 -4.39 0.25 -22.90
C ASN A 106 -4.12 1.17 -21.71
N ILE A 107 -5.00 2.13 -21.49
CA ILE A 107 -4.92 3.09 -20.41
C ILE A 107 -5.91 2.73 -19.32
N TYR A 108 -5.42 2.63 -18.09
CA TYR A 108 -6.23 2.37 -16.90
C TYR A 108 -6.33 3.66 -16.11
N LEU A 109 -7.53 4.21 -15.97
CA LEU A 109 -7.79 5.42 -15.20
C LEU A 109 -8.43 5.03 -13.88
N SER A 110 -7.75 5.31 -12.78
CA SER A 110 -8.28 5.12 -11.43
C SER A 110 -8.93 6.40 -10.90
N GLY A 111 -10.12 6.25 -10.33
CA GLY A 111 -10.81 7.33 -9.63
C GLY A 111 -11.58 6.83 -8.40
N ALA A 112 -12.15 7.77 -7.64
CA ALA A 112 -12.89 7.49 -6.40
C ALA A 112 -14.13 6.61 -6.63
N ASP A 113 -14.66 6.63 -7.85
CA ASP A 113 -15.85 5.90 -8.29
C ASP A 113 -15.53 4.58 -9.01
N GLY A 114 -14.25 4.25 -9.20
CA GLY A 114 -13.83 2.99 -9.82
C GLY A 114 -12.66 3.13 -10.77
N VAL A 115 -12.39 2.05 -11.50
CA VAL A 115 -11.34 1.97 -12.51
C VAL A 115 -11.98 1.80 -13.88
N ARG A 116 -11.43 2.49 -14.88
CA ARG A 116 -11.85 2.40 -16.28
C ARG A 116 -10.68 1.94 -17.13
N LYS A 117 -10.97 1.21 -18.19
CA LYS A 117 -9.97 0.82 -19.19
C LYS A 117 -10.32 1.42 -20.55
N PHE A 118 -9.32 2.01 -21.19
CA PHE A 118 -9.39 2.54 -22.54
C PHE A 118 -8.40 1.80 -23.44
N ASP A 119 -8.75 1.62 -24.71
CA ASP A 119 -7.77 1.24 -25.73
C ASP A 119 -6.91 2.43 -26.17
N GLU A 120 -5.95 2.21 -27.07
CA GLU A 120 -5.05 3.27 -27.56
C GLU A 120 -5.78 4.39 -28.31
N SER A 121 -6.98 4.11 -28.84
CA SER A 121 -7.83 5.08 -29.56
C SER A 121 -8.72 5.92 -28.63
N GLY A 122 -8.76 5.60 -27.33
CA GLY A 122 -9.59 6.29 -26.35
C GLY A 122 -10.98 5.70 -26.18
N LYS A 123 -11.28 4.56 -26.79
CA LYS A 123 -12.54 3.86 -26.57
C LYS A 123 -12.53 3.19 -25.21
N GLN A 124 -13.52 3.49 -24.37
CA GLN A 124 -13.73 2.79 -23.11
C GLN A 124 -14.13 1.33 -23.37
N LEU A 125 -13.38 0.39 -22.82
CA LEU A 125 -13.62 -1.05 -22.90
C LEU A 125 -14.53 -1.52 -21.76
N TRP A 126 -14.32 -0.95 -20.57
CA TRP A 126 -15.15 -1.12 -19.37
C TRP A 126 -14.93 0.07 -18.44
#